data_AF-A0A975DYK9-F1
#
_entry.id   AF-A0A975DYK9-F1
#
_cell.length_a   1.000
_cell.length_b   1.000
_cell.length_c   1.000
_cell.angle_alpha   90.00
_cell.angle_beta   90.00
_cell.angle_gamma   90.00
#
_symmetry.space_group_name_H-M   'P 1'
#
loop_
_entity.id
_entity.type
_entity.pdbx_description
1 polymer ?
#
loop_
_entity_poly.entity_id
_entity_poly.type
_entity_poly.pdbx_seq_one_letter_code
_entity_poly.pdbx_strand_id
1 'polypeptide(L)'
;MNENTLNQMNAYIAGSLDEAGRRDLENRMSQDEQLRSQFEYLKLVAKGLQDYIPTPDPNVGVERALRRIHAKSAEAPGPSLVDRVIGLIPQWLREPRGLVFASVAVIATQFALIGHLVLDRGEDYSNVRATATRPAPPGPFIKVSFRTDTTEKDMRFLVVGLGATIVGGPTQLGDYYLFLEPGKTDWAAQQLRHSQFVDAVTVIAALPAVKE
;
A
#
# COMPACT_ATOMS: atom_id res chain seq x y z
N MET A 1 30.26 5.35 -1.81
CA MET A 1 29.44 6.10 -2.78
C MET A 1 28.65 7.15 -2.03
N ASN A 2 28.61 8.39 -2.52
CA ASN A 2 27.91 9.49 -1.86
C ASN A 2 26.40 9.39 -2.12
N GLU A 3 25.60 9.58 -1.07
CA GLU A 3 24.13 9.48 -1.12
C GLU A 3 23.50 10.41 -2.17
N ASN A 4 24.08 11.60 -2.35
CA ASN A 4 23.68 12.55 -3.38
C ASN A 4 23.87 11.98 -4.81
N THR A 5 24.96 11.24 -5.06
CA THR A 5 25.24 10.67 -6.39
C THR A 5 24.29 9.51 -6.71
N LEU A 6 23.92 8.71 -5.70
CA LEU A 6 22.91 7.66 -5.86
C LEU A 6 21.52 8.25 -6.18
N ASN A 7 21.14 9.33 -5.49
CA ASN A 7 19.88 10.04 -5.75
C ASN A 7 19.83 10.63 -7.16
N GLN A 8 20.94 11.22 -7.63
CA GLN A 8 21.06 11.73 -9.00
C GLN A 8 20.94 10.61 -10.05
N MET A 9 21.56 9.45 -9.83
CA MET A 9 21.44 8.29 -10.74
C MET A 9 20.01 7.75 -10.81
N ASN A 10 19.34 7.62 -9.67
CA ASN A 10 17.94 7.18 -9.63
C ASN A 10 17.01 8.17 -10.34
N ALA A 11 17.20 9.47 -10.12
CA ALA A 11 16.46 10.52 -10.82
C ALA A 11 16.75 10.53 -12.34
N TYR A 12 17.99 10.23 -12.76
CA TYR A 12 18.34 10.08 -14.16
C TYR A 12 17.58 8.90 -14.80
N ILE A 13 17.57 7.74 -14.15
CA ILE A 13 16.87 6.54 -14.63
C ILE A 13 15.35 6.76 -14.68
N ALA A 14 14.79 7.47 -13.70
CA ALA A 14 13.38 7.85 -13.66
C ALA A 14 13.01 8.97 -14.64
N GLY A 15 14.00 9.59 -15.31
CA GLY A 15 13.78 10.72 -16.23
C GLY A 15 13.40 12.03 -15.54
N SER A 16 13.52 12.13 -14.21
CA SER A 16 13.13 13.29 -13.41
C SER A 16 14.31 14.23 -13.08
N LEU A 17 15.52 13.89 -13.51
CA LEU A 17 16.70 14.74 -13.34
C LEU A 17 16.66 15.94 -14.30
N ASP A 18 17.05 17.10 -13.81
CA ASP A 18 17.18 18.32 -14.58
C ASP A 18 18.37 18.26 -15.57
N GLU A 19 18.33 19.10 -16.59
CA GLU A 19 19.32 19.08 -17.68
C GLU A 19 20.73 19.47 -17.21
N ALA A 20 20.84 20.30 -16.16
CA ALA A 20 22.12 20.66 -15.55
C ALA A 20 22.70 19.49 -14.73
N GLY A 21 21.90 18.85 -13.89
CA GLY A 21 22.29 17.65 -13.14
C GLY A 21 22.65 16.48 -14.05
N ARG A 22 21.96 16.34 -15.20
CA ARG A 22 22.26 15.33 -16.21
C ARG A 22 23.69 15.46 -16.74
N ARG A 23 24.08 16.65 -17.18
CA ARG A 23 25.42 16.90 -17.75
C ARG A 23 26.53 16.74 -16.71
N ASP A 24 26.29 17.15 -15.48
CA ASP A 24 27.23 16.95 -14.38
C ASP A 24 27.46 15.46 -14.10
N LEU A 25 26.38 14.67 -14.04
CA LEU A 25 26.46 13.23 -13.83
C LEU A 25 27.17 12.53 -15.00
N GLU A 26 26.88 12.90 -16.25
CA GLU A 26 27.54 12.36 -17.44
C GLU A 26 29.03 12.67 -17.49
N ASN A 27 29.42 13.91 -17.14
CA ASN A 27 30.83 14.29 -17.03
C ASN A 27 31.54 13.46 -15.96
N ARG A 28 30.93 13.25 -14.79
CA ARG A 28 31.51 12.40 -13.74
C ARG A 28 31.59 10.92 -14.16
N MET A 29 30.58 10.41 -14.86
CA MET A 29 30.59 9.04 -15.42
C MET A 29 31.66 8.86 -16.49
N SER A 30 32.04 9.92 -17.21
CA SER A 30 33.15 9.86 -18.19
C SER A 30 34.54 9.80 -17.55
N GLN A 31 34.66 10.23 -16.28
CA GLN A 31 35.93 10.31 -15.55
C GLN A 31 36.13 9.12 -14.60
N ASP A 32 35.04 8.48 -14.17
CA ASP A 32 35.06 7.40 -13.17
C ASP A 32 34.38 6.13 -13.71
N GLU A 33 35.21 5.14 -14.07
CA GLU A 33 34.79 3.82 -14.56
C GLU A 33 33.97 3.05 -13.49
N GLN A 34 34.28 3.26 -12.22
CA GLN A 34 33.59 2.61 -11.10
C GLN A 34 32.16 3.17 -10.93
N LEU A 35 31.99 4.46 -11.24
CA LEU A 35 30.69 5.13 -11.24
C LEU A 35 29.80 4.59 -12.38
N ARG A 36 30.40 4.33 -13.54
CA ARG A 36 29.74 3.77 -14.70
C ARG A 36 29.23 2.35 -14.47
N SER A 37 30.03 1.48 -13.85
CA SER A 37 29.61 0.11 -13.52
C SER A 37 28.43 0.08 -12.54
N GLN A 38 28.38 1.01 -11.59
CA GLN A 38 27.28 1.14 -10.63
C GLN A 38 25.99 1.63 -11.30
N PHE A 39 26.10 2.55 -12.25
CA PHE A 39 24.97 3.01 -13.05
C PHE A 39 24.37 1.87 -13.90
N GLU A 40 25.22 1.07 -14.56
CA GLU A 40 24.75 -0.10 -15.33
C GLU A 40 24.06 -1.15 -14.45
N TYR A 41 24.57 -1.38 -13.24
CA TYR A 41 23.90 -2.25 -12.26
C TYR A 41 22.50 -1.73 -11.89
N LEU A 42 22.37 -0.44 -11.58
CA LEU A 42 21.07 0.16 -11.25
C LEU A 42 20.08 0.08 -12.42
N LYS A 43 20.58 0.25 -13.65
CA LYS A 43 19.77 0.11 -14.86
C LYS A 43 19.27 -1.31 -15.07
N LEU A 44 20.10 -2.33 -14.80
CA LEU A 44 19.68 -3.73 -14.84
C LEU A 44 18.60 -4.05 -13.79
N VAL A 45 18.76 -3.52 -12.58
CA VAL A 45 17.76 -3.68 -11.50
C VAL A 45 16.44 -3.01 -11.87
N ALA A 46 16.48 -1.76 -12.34
CA ALA A 46 15.28 -1.02 -12.75
C ALA A 46 14.55 -1.73 -13.90
N LYS A 47 15.29 -2.27 -14.87
CA LYS A 47 14.72 -3.04 -15.98
C LYS A 47 14.06 -4.33 -15.50
N GLY A 48 14.71 -5.08 -14.60
CA GLY A 48 14.13 -6.30 -14.02
C GLY A 48 12.85 -6.04 -13.22
N LEU A 49 12.76 -4.90 -12.53
CA LEU A 49 11.54 -4.45 -11.86
C LEU A 49 10.43 -4.11 -12.87
N GLN A 50 10.77 -3.43 -13.97
CA GLN A 50 9.80 -3.06 -15.00
C GLN A 50 9.23 -4.28 -15.72
N ASP A 51 10.05 -5.30 -15.98
CA ASP A 51 9.63 -6.56 -16.59
C ASP A 51 8.74 -7.41 -15.65
N TYR A 52 8.81 -7.18 -14.33
CA TYR A 52 8.03 -7.89 -13.32
C TYR A 52 6.68 -7.24 -13.02
N ILE A 53 6.42 -6.02 -13.49
CA ILE A 53 5.13 -5.35 -13.34
C ILE A 53 4.23 -5.87 -14.48
N PRO A 54 3.17 -6.64 -14.20
CA PRO A 54 2.20 -7.00 -15.22
C PRO A 54 1.59 -5.71 -15.74
N THR A 55 1.82 -5.39 -17.03
CA THR A 55 1.21 -4.24 -17.70
C THR A 55 -0.30 -4.36 -17.50
N PRO A 56 -0.94 -3.51 -16.68
CA PRO A 56 -2.38 -3.57 -16.52
C PRO A 56 -2.99 -3.22 -17.85
N ASP A 57 -3.96 -4.02 -18.32
CA ASP A 57 -4.66 -3.76 -19.58
C ASP A 57 -5.18 -2.31 -19.57
N PRO A 58 -4.68 -1.44 -20.47
CA PRO A 58 -4.98 -0.01 -20.46
C PRO A 58 -6.48 0.28 -20.64
N ASN A 59 -7.26 -0.68 -21.14
CA ASN A 59 -8.70 -0.51 -21.36
C ASN A 59 -9.52 -0.66 -20.06
N VAL A 60 -9.03 -1.41 -19.06
CA VAL A 60 -9.81 -1.73 -17.85
C VAL A 60 -9.98 -0.52 -16.93
N GLY A 61 -8.99 0.39 -16.91
CA GLY A 61 -9.03 1.62 -16.10
C GLY A 61 -9.70 2.81 -16.80
N VAL A 62 -9.39 3.00 -18.08
CA VAL A 62 -9.82 4.18 -18.86
C VAL A 62 -11.30 4.10 -19.17
N GLU A 63 -11.84 2.94 -19.53
CA GLU A 63 -13.28 2.82 -19.80
C GLU A 63 -14.13 3.05 -18.54
N ARG A 64 -13.68 2.59 -17.36
CA ARG A 64 -14.37 2.90 -16.10
C ARG A 64 -14.33 4.38 -15.76
N ALA A 65 -13.20 5.05 -16.01
CA ALA A 65 -13.06 6.49 -15.82
C ALA A 65 -13.95 7.27 -16.79
N LEU A 66 -13.90 6.95 -18.09
CA LEU A 66 -14.72 7.59 -19.12
C LEU A 66 -16.22 7.35 -18.92
N ARG A 67 -16.62 6.14 -18.48
CA ARG A 67 -18.02 5.81 -18.19
C ARG A 67 -18.51 6.56 -16.95
N ARG A 68 -17.66 6.82 -15.96
CA ARG A 68 -17.97 7.64 -14.78
C ARG A 68 -18.03 9.15 -15.09
N ILE A 69 -17.28 9.61 -16.09
CA ILE A 69 -17.35 11.00 -16.61
C ILE A 69 -18.62 11.17 -17.46
N HIS A 70 -18.89 10.27 -18.41
CA HIS A 70 -20.09 10.33 -19.26
C HIS A 70 -21.39 10.16 -18.46
N ALA A 71 -21.40 9.30 -17.43
CA ALA A 71 -22.54 9.19 -16.52
C ALA A 71 -22.81 10.47 -15.71
N LYS A 72 -21.80 11.35 -15.55
CA LYS A 72 -21.97 12.68 -14.95
C LYS A 72 -22.27 13.79 -15.98
N SER A 73 -21.96 13.59 -17.26
CA SER A 73 -22.19 14.58 -18.33
C SER A 73 -23.55 14.42 -19.04
N ALA A 74 -24.29 13.34 -18.80
CA ALA A 74 -25.62 13.12 -19.38
C ALA A 74 -26.75 13.92 -18.69
N GLU A 75 -26.44 14.67 -17.62
CA GLU A 75 -27.37 15.60 -16.98
C GLU A 75 -27.11 17.00 -17.57
N ALA A 76 -28.14 17.60 -18.16
CA ALA A 76 -28.13 18.86 -18.91
C ALA A 76 -27.37 20.02 -18.20
N PRO A 77 -26.91 21.06 -18.92
CA PRO A 77 -26.09 22.14 -18.34
C PRO A 77 -26.95 23.01 -17.41
N GLY A 78 -27.10 22.56 -16.17
CA GLY A 78 -27.51 23.40 -15.06
C GLY A 78 -26.39 24.39 -14.73
N PRO A 79 -26.71 25.52 -14.08
CA PRO A 79 -25.71 26.49 -13.66
C PRO A 79 -24.60 25.77 -12.90
N SER A 80 -23.36 26.04 -13.32
CA SER A 80 -22.15 25.43 -12.78
C SER A 80 -22.21 25.51 -11.25
N LEU A 81 -21.84 24.43 -10.55
CA LEU A 81 -21.68 24.45 -9.10
C LEU A 81 -20.80 25.62 -8.65
N VAL A 82 -19.85 26.02 -9.50
CA VAL A 82 -18.98 27.18 -9.31
C VAL A 82 -19.79 28.48 -9.32
N ASP A 83 -20.76 28.65 -10.22
CA ASP A 83 -21.61 29.85 -10.30
C ASP A 83 -22.56 29.97 -9.11
N ARG A 84 -23.09 28.85 -8.62
CA ARG A 84 -23.91 28.83 -7.40
C ARG A 84 -23.09 29.18 -6.17
N VAL A 85 -21.85 28.71 -6.08
CA VAL A 85 -20.95 29.02 -4.97
C VAL A 85 -20.48 30.47 -5.01
N ILE A 86 -20.13 30.99 -6.19
CA ILE A 86 -19.74 32.40 -6.37
C ILE A 86 -20.91 33.34 -6.07
N GLY A 87 -22.15 32.94 -6.40
CA GLY A 87 -23.37 33.69 -6.07
C GLY A 87 -23.70 33.74 -4.58
N LEU A 88 -23.13 32.85 -3.76
CA LEU A 88 -23.31 32.82 -2.30
C LEU A 88 -22.24 33.64 -1.56
N ILE A 89 -21.23 34.17 -2.26
CA ILE A 89 -20.18 35.00 -1.65
C ILE A 89 -20.79 36.37 -1.32
N PRO A 90 -20.93 36.73 -0.04
CA PRO A 90 -21.61 37.94 0.36
C PRO A 90 -20.78 39.18 -0.03
N GLN A 91 -21.45 40.27 -0.39
CA GLN A 91 -20.83 41.44 -1.04
C GLN A 91 -19.74 42.12 -0.18
N TRP A 92 -19.80 41.98 1.15
CA TRP A 92 -18.80 42.48 2.09
C TRP A 92 -17.44 41.74 2.02
N LEU A 93 -17.38 40.56 1.39
CA LEU A 93 -16.15 39.82 1.11
C LEU A 93 -15.37 40.35 -0.10
N ARG A 94 -16.00 41.19 -0.94
CA ARG A 94 -15.37 41.84 -2.11
C ARG A 94 -14.60 43.12 -1.76
N GLU A 95 -14.72 43.61 -0.52
CA GLU A 95 -13.91 44.71 -0.02
C GLU A 95 -12.58 44.20 0.56
N PRO A 96 -11.48 44.98 0.48
CA PRO A 96 -10.15 44.54 0.93
C PRO A 96 -10.10 44.21 2.43
N ARG A 97 -11.01 44.78 3.24
CA ARG A 97 -11.15 44.44 4.66
C ARG A 97 -11.88 43.12 4.88
N GLY A 98 -12.85 42.77 4.03
CA GLY A 98 -13.56 41.49 4.09
C GLY A 98 -12.70 40.30 3.68
N LEU A 99 -11.75 40.50 2.77
CA LEU A 99 -10.77 39.47 2.39
C LEU A 99 -9.90 39.02 3.57
N VAL A 100 -9.54 39.94 4.48
CA VAL A 100 -8.77 39.60 5.69
C VAL A 100 -9.59 38.69 6.61
N PHE A 101 -10.85 39.06 6.91
CA PHE A 101 -11.73 38.22 7.73
C PHE A 101 -12.05 36.87 7.08
N ALA A 102 -12.20 36.83 5.76
CA ALA A 102 -12.40 35.59 5.03
C ALA A 102 -11.21 34.65 5.15
N SER A 103 -9.98 35.16 5.01
CA SER A 103 -8.77 34.35 5.15
C SER A 103 -8.62 33.76 6.56
N VAL A 104 -8.91 34.54 7.60
CA VAL A 104 -8.87 34.07 8.99
C VAL A 104 -9.93 32.99 9.23
N ALA A 105 -11.14 33.16 8.68
CA ALA A 105 -12.20 32.15 8.78
C ALA A 105 -11.80 30.83 8.12
N VAL A 106 -11.21 30.86 6.91
CA VAL A 106 -10.74 29.65 6.22
C VAL A 106 -9.64 28.94 7.02
N ILE A 107 -8.68 29.69 7.56
CA ILE A 107 -7.60 29.14 8.39
C ILE A 107 -8.19 28.49 9.64
N ALA A 108 -9.12 29.16 10.33
CA ALA A 108 -9.77 28.62 11.52
C ALA A 108 -10.59 27.35 11.20
N THR A 109 -11.33 27.33 10.09
CA THR A 109 -12.05 26.14 9.64
C THR A 109 -11.11 25.00 9.27
N GLN A 110 -10.01 25.25 8.58
CA GLN A 110 -8.99 24.24 8.30
C GLN A 110 -8.38 23.69 9.59
N PHE A 111 -8.04 24.57 10.53
CA PHE A 111 -7.44 24.16 11.79
C PHE A 111 -8.43 23.35 12.64
N ALA A 112 -9.72 23.71 12.63
CA ALA A 112 -10.77 22.94 13.28
C ALA A 112 -10.98 21.57 12.63
N LEU A 113 -10.96 21.49 11.29
CA LEU A 113 -11.11 20.22 10.56
C LEU A 113 -9.91 19.29 10.81
N ILE A 114 -8.69 19.82 10.74
CA ILE A 114 -7.46 19.08 11.04
C ILE A 114 -7.45 18.67 12.51
N GLY A 115 -7.80 19.58 13.41
CA GLY A 115 -7.94 19.30 14.84
C GLY A 115 -8.92 18.16 15.10
N HIS A 116 -10.13 18.23 14.55
CA HIS A 116 -11.11 17.16 14.63
C HIS A 116 -10.57 15.84 14.10
N LEU A 117 -9.90 15.84 12.94
CA LEU A 117 -9.31 14.63 12.38
C LEU A 117 -8.18 14.07 13.23
N VAL A 118 -7.40 14.92 13.92
CA VAL A 118 -6.30 14.51 14.80
C VAL A 118 -6.82 14.04 16.17
N LEU A 119 -7.88 14.65 16.69
CA LEU A 119 -8.55 14.24 17.92
C LEU A 119 -9.35 12.93 17.74
N ASP A 120 -9.99 12.73 16.57
CA ASP A 120 -10.61 11.45 16.19
C ASP A 120 -9.57 10.34 15.95
N ARG A 121 -8.28 10.67 15.71
CA ARG A 121 -7.23 9.63 15.68
C ARG A 121 -6.96 8.99 17.04
N GLY A 122 -7.50 9.51 18.13
CA GLY A 122 -7.20 9.01 19.48
C GLY A 122 -7.74 7.61 19.75
N GLU A 123 -8.87 7.24 19.15
CA GLU A 123 -9.61 6.04 19.58
C GLU A 123 -9.52 4.87 18.57
N ASP A 124 -9.37 5.15 17.27
CA ASP A 124 -9.35 4.10 16.23
C ASP A 124 -7.96 3.49 15.94
N TYR A 125 -6.88 4.04 16.50
CA TYR A 125 -5.50 3.59 16.20
C TYR A 125 -5.03 2.40 17.06
N SER A 126 -5.85 1.91 17.99
CA SER A 126 -5.61 0.62 18.65
C SER A 126 -5.83 -0.58 17.71
N ASN A 127 -6.53 -0.37 16.58
CA ASN A 127 -6.90 -1.41 15.63
C ASN A 127 -6.16 -1.34 14.29
N VAL A 128 -4.97 -0.73 14.22
CA VAL A 128 -4.03 -0.96 13.10
C VAL A 128 -3.33 -2.31 13.27
N ARG A 129 -4.13 -3.37 13.39
CA ARG A 129 -3.77 -4.76 13.09
C ARG A 129 -4.90 -5.31 12.22
N ALA A 130 -4.52 -5.77 11.03
CA ALA A 130 -5.35 -6.34 9.97
C ALA A 130 -6.16 -5.34 9.11
N THR A 131 -5.60 -5.06 7.92
CA THR A 131 -6.39 -4.79 6.71
C THR A 131 -7.57 -5.75 6.64
N ALA A 132 -8.79 -5.20 6.67
CA ALA A 132 -10.07 -5.82 6.33
C ALA A 132 -10.25 -7.27 6.80
N THR A 133 -11.08 -7.48 7.82
CA THR A 133 -11.72 -8.78 8.11
C THR A 133 -12.51 -9.23 6.88
N ARG A 134 -11.82 -9.82 5.90
CA ARG A 134 -12.44 -10.69 4.92
C ARG A 134 -13.05 -11.80 5.75
N PRO A 135 -14.37 -12.05 5.68
CA PRO A 135 -14.96 -13.18 6.38
C PRO A 135 -14.16 -14.41 5.99
N ALA A 136 -13.61 -15.09 7.00
CA ALA A 136 -12.76 -16.26 6.78
C ALA A 136 -13.52 -17.22 5.87
N PRO A 137 -12.94 -17.66 4.74
CA PRO A 137 -13.63 -18.58 3.86
C PRO A 137 -14.03 -19.83 4.65
N PRO A 138 -15.26 -20.35 4.48
CA PRO A 138 -15.66 -21.58 5.15
C PRO A 138 -14.80 -22.72 4.61
N GLY A 139 -14.06 -23.39 5.50
CA GLY A 139 -13.21 -24.49 5.12
C GLY A 139 -12.39 -25.02 6.29
N PRO A 140 -11.78 -26.19 6.15
CA PRO A 140 -10.90 -26.74 7.17
C PRO A 140 -9.64 -25.86 7.30
N PHE A 141 -9.35 -25.43 8.52
CA PHE A 141 -8.16 -24.64 8.85
C PHE A 141 -7.09 -25.54 9.45
N ILE A 142 -5.83 -25.12 9.37
CA ILE A 142 -4.72 -25.78 10.06
C ILE A 142 -4.22 -24.86 11.17
N LYS A 143 -4.32 -25.31 12.41
CA LYS A 143 -3.62 -24.73 13.55
C LYS A 143 -2.17 -25.22 13.53
N VAL A 144 -1.22 -24.29 13.49
CA VAL A 144 0.21 -24.57 13.44
C VAL A 144 0.91 -23.81 14.56
N SER A 145 1.71 -24.51 15.34
CA SER A 145 2.62 -23.92 16.33
C SER A 145 4.03 -23.97 15.75
N PHE A 146 4.59 -22.81 15.43
CA PHE A 146 5.97 -22.73 14.93
C PHE A 146 6.96 -22.78 16.10
N ARG A 147 8.15 -23.34 15.85
CA ARG A 147 9.20 -23.35 16.86
C ARG A 147 9.69 -21.94 17.15
N THR A 148 10.16 -21.73 18.38
CA THR A 148 10.68 -20.43 18.85
C THR A 148 11.96 -19.97 18.12
N ASP A 149 12.69 -20.90 17.51
CA ASP A 149 13.90 -20.64 16.70
C ASP A 149 13.61 -20.41 15.21
N THR A 150 12.36 -20.56 14.78
CA THR A 150 11.99 -20.38 13.37
C THR A 150 11.97 -18.90 13.01
N THR A 151 12.71 -18.52 11.97
CA THR A 151 12.73 -17.13 11.51
C THR A 151 11.47 -16.80 10.71
N GLU A 152 11.07 -15.52 10.68
CA GLU A 152 9.93 -15.08 9.87
C GLU A 152 10.09 -15.43 8.38
N LYS A 153 11.33 -15.39 7.88
CA LYS A 153 11.65 -15.77 6.51
C LYS A 153 11.29 -17.23 6.23
N ASP A 154 11.63 -18.12 7.16
CA ASP A 154 11.36 -19.55 7.06
C ASP A 154 9.86 -19.83 7.17
N MET A 155 9.17 -19.16 8.10
CA MET A 155 7.71 -19.22 8.22
C MET A 155 7.04 -18.81 6.91
N ARG A 156 7.46 -17.67 6.34
CA ARG A 156 6.89 -17.13 5.10
C ARG A 156 7.15 -18.06 3.93
N PHE A 157 8.38 -18.58 3.81
CA PHE A 157 8.73 -19.54 2.77
C PHE A 157 7.86 -20.79 2.84
N LEU A 158 7.66 -21.33 4.05
CA LEU A 158 6.84 -22.51 4.29
C LEU A 158 5.36 -22.26 3.96
N VAL A 159 4.80 -21.14 4.41
CA VAL A 159 3.38 -20.79 4.17
C VAL A 159 3.12 -20.57 2.67
N VAL A 160 4.01 -19.83 1.99
CA VAL A 160 3.91 -19.59 0.54
C VAL A 160 4.09 -20.89 -0.25
N GLY A 161 5.04 -21.74 0.15
CA GLY A 161 5.29 -23.03 -0.51
C GLY A 161 4.11 -24.01 -0.43
N LEU A 162 3.29 -23.91 0.62
CA LEU A 162 2.06 -24.68 0.76
C LEU A 162 0.86 -24.04 0.06
N GLY A 163 1.00 -22.82 -0.46
CA GLY A 163 -0.13 -22.02 -0.95
C GLY A 163 -1.14 -21.68 0.16
N ALA A 164 -0.69 -21.65 1.41
CA ALA A 164 -1.53 -21.38 2.56
C ALA A 164 -1.66 -19.87 2.80
N THR A 165 -2.81 -19.44 3.32
CA THR A 165 -3.06 -18.06 3.74
C THR A 165 -3.19 -18.01 5.25
N ILE A 166 -2.46 -17.11 5.92
CA ILE A 166 -2.62 -16.89 7.36
C ILE A 166 -3.94 -16.12 7.58
N VAL A 167 -4.86 -16.73 8.31
CA VAL A 167 -6.18 -16.14 8.65
C VAL A 167 -6.27 -15.74 10.12
N GLY A 168 -5.27 -16.07 10.94
CA GLY A 168 -5.19 -15.64 12.35
C GLY A 168 -3.88 -16.05 13.03
N GLY A 169 -3.57 -15.40 14.15
CA GLY A 169 -2.36 -15.64 14.97
C GLY A 169 -1.45 -14.40 15.08
N PRO A 170 -0.35 -14.47 15.86
CA PRO A 170 -0.04 -15.49 16.86
C PRO A 170 -0.98 -15.36 18.06
N THR A 171 -1.49 -16.48 18.57
CA THR A 171 -2.18 -16.50 19.87
C THR A 171 -1.18 -16.24 21.00
N GLN A 172 -1.65 -16.08 22.24
CA GLN A 172 -0.77 -16.01 23.42
C GLN A 172 0.15 -17.24 23.57
N LEU A 173 -0.21 -18.35 22.91
CA LEU A 173 0.57 -19.60 22.88
C LEU A 173 1.44 -19.74 21.61
N GLY A 174 1.47 -18.72 20.74
CA GLY A 174 2.24 -18.75 19.49
C GLY A 174 1.60 -19.56 18.36
N ASP A 175 0.30 -19.87 18.46
CA ASP A 175 -0.42 -20.60 17.42
C ASP A 175 -0.84 -19.68 16.26
N TYR A 176 -0.71 -20.19 15.04
CA TYR A 176 -1.16 -19.58 13.81
C TYR A 176 -2.26 -20.43 13.16
N TYR A 177 -3.18 -19.77 12.48
CA TYR A 177 -4.26 -20.41 11.74
C TYR A 177 -4.06 -20.19 10.25
N LEU A 178 -3.90 -21.29 9.53
CA LEU A 178 -3.72 -21.32 8.09
C LEU A 178 -4.99 -21.79 7.40
N PHE A 179 -5.39 -21.07 6.35
CA PHE A 179 -6.42 -21.47 5.42
C PHE A 179 -5.77 -22.01 4.14
N LEU A 180 -6.31 -23.10 3.61
CA LEU A 180 -5.91 -23.69 2.33
C LEU A 180 -7.15 -23.99 1.49
N GLU A 181 -6.96 -24.11 0.18
CA GLU A 181 -8.00 -24.57 -0.72
C GLU A 181 -8.56 -25.94 -0.28
N PRO A 182 -9.89 -26.15 -0.36
CA PRO A 182 -10.51 -27.43 -0.04
C PRO A 182 -9.84 -28.59 -0.81
N GLY A 183 -9.52 -29.68 -0.09
CA GLY A 183 -8.88 -30.87 -0.66
C GLY A 183 -7.35 -30.91 -0.57
N LYS A 184 -6.68 -29.83 -0.15
CA LYS A 184 -5.22 -29.79 0.06
C LYS A 184 -4.80 -29.85 1.53
N THR A 185 -5.75 -29.79 2.46
CA THR A 185 -5.50 -29.63 3.90
C THR A 185 -4.76 -30.81 4.52
N ASP A 186 -5.11 -32.05 4.16
CA ASP A 186 -4.46 -33.23 4.73
C ASP A 186 -3.01 -33.39 4.25
N TRP A 187 -2.78 -33.15 2.95
CA TRP A 187 -1.43 -33.13 2.37
C TRP A 187 -0.57 -32.05 3.02
N ALA A 188 -1.10 -30.83 3.16
CA ALA A 188 -0.39 -29.73 3.79
C ALA A 188 -0.12 -29.98 5.28
N ALA A 189 -1.07 -30.58 6.01
CA ALA A 189 -0.88 -30.96 7.40
C ALA A 189 0.23 -32.01 7.55
N GLN A 190 0.31 -32.97 6.62
CA GLN A 190 1.38 -33.96 6.62
C GLN A 190 2.74 -33.31 6.30
N GLN A 191 2.80 -32.41 5.32
CA GLN A 191 4.02 -31.69 4.97
C GLN A 191 4.51 -30.79 6.11
N LEU A 192 3.59 -30.12 6.82
CA LEU A 192 3.90 -29.34 8.01
C LEU A 192 4.46 -30.20 9.15
N ARG A 193 3.94 -31.41 9.36
CA ARG A 193 4.45 -32.33 10.38
C ARG A 193 5.86 -32.85 10.09
N HIS A 194 6.25 -32.92 8.82
CA HIS A 194 7.60 -33.28 8.40
C HIS A 194 8.57 -32.09 8.38
N SER A 195 8.06 -30.86 8.58
CA SER A 195 8.89 -29.66 8.63
C SER A 195 9.62 -29.56 9.95
N GLN A 196 10.91 -29.22 9.89
CA GLN A 196 11.71 -28.94 11.09
C GLN A 196 11.35 -27.62 11.79
N PHE A 197 10.49 -26.80 11.18
CA PHE A 197 10.13 -25.45 11.63
C PHE A 197 8.84 -25.42 12.49
N VAL A 198 8.20 -26.57 12.68
CA VAL A 198 6.87 -26.67 13.29
C VAL A 198 6.91 -27.66 14.44
N ASP A 199 6.35 -27.27 15.59
CA ASP A 199 6.24 -28.14 16.77
C ASP A 199 4.93 -28.95 16.75
N ALA A 200 3.82 -28.33 16.37
CA ALA A 200 2.51 -28.96 16.39
C ALA A 200 1.63 -28.54 15.21
N VAL A 201 0.86 -29.50 14.69
CA VAL A 201 -0.07 -29.31 13.56
C VAL A 201 -1.39 -30.00 13.86
N THR A 202 -2.49 -29.25 13.84
CA THR A 202 -3.84 -29.76 14.06
C THR A 202 -4.80 -29.18 13.02
N VAL A 203 -5.56 -30.05 12.34
CA VAL A 203 -6.62 -29.60 11.44
C VAL A 203 -7.87 -29.32 12.27
N ILE A 204 -8.46 -28.14 12.11
CA ILE A 204 -9.66 -27.68 12.82
C ILE A 204 -10.74 -27.30 11.83
N ALA A 205 -12.00 -27.59 12.17
CA ALA A 205 -13.14 -27.30 11.30
C ALA A 205 -13.54 -25.82 11.29
N ALA A 206 -13.23 -25.08 12.35
CA ALA A 206 -13.58 -23.67 12.50
C ALA A 206 -12.52 -22.93 13.32
N LEU A 207 -12.38 -21.63 13.06
CA LEU A 207 -11.55 -20.73 13.86
C LEU A 207 -12.19 -20.51 15.23
N PRO A 208 -11.41 -20.40 16.32
CA PRO A 208 -11.94 -20.04 17.62
C PRO A 208 -12.56 -18.64 17.58
N ALA A 209 -13.67 -18.45 18.30
CA ALA A 209 -14.28 -17.14 18.44
C ALA A 209 -13.29 -16.17 19.11
N VAL A 210 -13.03 -15.03 18.47
CA VAL A 210 -12.29 -13.94 19.08
C VAL A 210 -13.15 -13.44 20.24
N LYS A 211 -12.73 -13.70 21.48
CA LYS A 211 -13.34 -13.06 22.64
C LYS A 211 -12.84 -11.62 22.67
N GLU A 212 -13.77 -10.68 22.51
CA GLU A 212 -13.59 -9.25 22.77
C GLU A 212 -13.20 -9.00 24.24
#